data_AF-A0A7C4C724-F1
#
_entry.id   AF-A0A7C4C724-F1
#
_cell.length_a   1.000
_cell.length_b   1.000
_cell.length_c   1.000
_cell.angle_alpha   90.00
_cell.angle_beta   90.00
_cell.angle_gamma   90.00
#
_symmetry.space_group_name_H-M   'P 1'
#
loop_
_entity.id
_entity.type
_entity.pdbx_description
1 polymer ?
#
loop_
_entity_poly.entity_id
_entity_poly.type
_entity_poly.pdbx_seq_one_letter_code
_entity_poly.pdbx_strand_id
1 'polypeptide(L)'
;MSFRKYKSSGHSKSLKFLSLLFLLLISIGVLTVFLMSIPEKVEVKAKFNSVSLYISGGSYRFCLVYLVTNPKPYKTLVYVTVDLRDADIGMGISTSNVLGIVDNSTKNLISYDVSGSYILKFVLEMSANEIRAILVLL
;
A
#
# COMPACT_ATOMS: atom_id res chain seq x y z
N MET A 1 -3.06 80.73 1.33
CA MET A 1 -3.07 79.38 0.70
C MET A 1 -3.03 78.33 1.80
N SER A 2 -4.12 77.60 2.02
CA SER A 2 -4.22 76.57 3.07
C SER A 2 -4.27 75.20 2.42
N PHE A 3 -3.21 74.40 2.58
CA PHE A 3 -3.16 73.01 2.12
C PHE A 3 -3.93 72.11 3.09
N ARG A 4 -5.11 71.62 2.66
CA ARG A 4 -5.83 70.54 3.36
C ARG A 4 -5.11 69.21 3.12
N LYS A 5 -4.51 68.66 4.18
CA LYS A 5 -4.05 67.26 4.23
C LYS A 5 -5.25 66.32 4.24
N TYR A 6 -5.46 65.57 3.15
CA TYR A 6 -6.39 64.45 3.12
C TYR A 6 -5.82 63.28 3.93
N LYS A 7 -6.47 62.98 5.06
CA LYS A 7 -6.12 61.88 5.96
C LYS A 7 -6.79 60.59 5.44
N SER A 8 -6.16 59.93 4.47
CA SER A 8 -6.53 58.58 4.01
C SER A 8 -6.10 57.55 5.07
N SER A 9 -6.97 57.28 6.05
CA SER A 9 -6.67 56.38 7.18
C SER A 9 -7.60 55.16 7.26
N GLY A 10 -8.55 55.01 6.33
CA GLY A 10 -9.57 53.94 6.38
C GLY A 10 -9.24 52.69 5.56
N HIS A 11 -8.43 52.80 4.49
CA HIS A 11 -8.30 51.72 3.50
C HIS A 11 -7.34 50.58 3.91
N SER A 12 -6.32 50.85 4.73
CA SER A 12 -5.28 49.85 5.03
C SER A 12 -5.71 48.77 6.02
N LYS A 13 -6.72 49.04 6.87
CA LYS A 13 -7.23 48.04 7.83
C LYS A 13 -8.11 46.99 7.16
N SER A 14 -8.95 47.39 6.19
CA SER A 14 -9.80 46.48 5.41
C SER A 14 -8.96 45.54 4.52
N LEU A 15 -7.93 46.06 3.85
CA LEU A 15 -7.00 45.27 3.03
C LEU A 15 -6.24 44.20 3.85
N LYS A 16 -5.80 44.54 5.06
CA LYS A 16 -5.14 43.59 5.97
C LYS A 16 -6.07 42.46 6.40
N PHE A 17 -7.34 42.78 6.66
CA PHE A 17 -8.35 41.78 7.06
C PHE A 17 -8.67 40.82 5.91
N LEU A 18 -8.81 41.36 4.69
CA LEU A 18 -9.04 40.55 3.49
C LEU A 18 -7.86 39.60 3.23
N SER A 19 -6.62 40.11 3.32
CA SER A 19 -5.41 39.31 3.16
C SER A 19 -5.32 38.18 4.19
N LEU A 20 -5.67 38.44 5.45
CA LEU A 20 -5.65 37.44 6.51
C LEU A 20 -6.68 36.33 6.27
N LEU A 21 -7.85 36.68 5.74
CA LEU A 21 -8.90 35.74 5.38
C LEU A 21 -8.48 34.81 4.22
N PHE A 22 -7.83 35.35 3.20
CA PHE A 22 -7.26 34.55 2.11
C PHE A 22 -6.17 33.58 2.61
N LEU A 23 -5.30 34.05 3.51
CA LEU A 23 -4.25 33.22 4.11
C LEU A 23 -4.83 32.07 4.93
N LEU A 24 -5.92 32.32 5.66
CA LEU A 24 -6.66 31.31 6.41
C LEU A 24 -7.35 30.29 5.47
N LEU A 25 -7.94 30.75 4.37
CA LEU A 25 -8.56 29.85 3.39
C LEU A 25 -7.53 28.94 2.72
N ILE A 26 -6.35 29.48 2.38
CA ILE A 26 -5.25 28.68 1.80
C ILE A 26 -4.75 27.66 2.83
N SER A 27 -4.56 28.05 4.09
CA SER A 27 -4.07 27.12 5.12
C SER A 27 -5.07 26.00 5.40
N ILE A 28 -6.38 26.31 5.45
CA ILE A 28 -7.44 25.31 5.56
C ILE A 28 -7.42 24.38 4.33
N GLY A 29 -7.31 24.94 3.12
CA GLY A 29 -7.23 24.16 1.89
C GLY A 29 -6.07 23.16 1.89
N VAL A 30 -4.86 23.61 2.24
CA VAL A 30 -3.69 22.74 2.37
C VAL A 30 -3.91 21.67 3.44
N LEU A 31 -4.45 22.04 4.61
CA LEU A 31 -4.74 21.09 5.69
C LEU A 31 -5.75 20.02 5.24
N THR A 32 -6.79 20.39 4.50
CA THR A 32 -7.78 19.42 3.99
C THR A 32 -7.19 18.43 3.00
N VAL A 33 -6.25 18.85 2.13
CA VAL A 33 -5.54 17.94 1.21
C VAL A 33 -4.67 16.94 1.97
N PHE A 34 -3.98 17.40 3.01
CA PHE A 34 -3.20 16.52 3.89
C PHE A 34 -4.10 15.53 4.65
N LEU A 35 -5.25 15.96 5.16
CA LEU A 35 -6.18 15.10 5.90
C LEU A 35 -6.92 14.09 5.00
N MET A 36 -7.18 14.43 3.74
CA MET A 36 -7.83 13.54 2.77
C MET A 36 -6.87 12.57 2.07
N SER A 37 -5.57 12.61 2.36
CA SER A 37 -4.60 11.64 1.84
C SER A 37 -4.76 10.28 2.53
N ILE A 38 -5.92 9.65 2.34
CA ILE A 38 -6.14 8.25 2.69
C ILE A 38 -5.23 7.44 1.76
N PRO A 39 -4.35 6.57 2.30
CA PRO A 39 -3.51 5.73 1.46
C PRO A 39 -4.41 4.89 0.54
N GLU A 40 -4.30 5.12 -0.76
CA GLU A 40 -5.04 4.40 -1.78
C GLU A 40 -4.77 2.91 -1.61
N LYS A 41 -5.81 2.10 -1.37
CA LYS A 41 -5.67 0.65 -1.25
C LYS A 41 -5.31 0.10 -2.62
N VAL A 42 -4.11 -0.45 -2.76
CA VAL A 42 -3.65 -1.05 -4.01
C VAL A 42 -3.85 -2.56 -3.92
N GLU A 43 -4.92 -3.06 -4.54
CA GLU A 43 -5.17 -4.50 -4.61
C GLU A 43 -4.42 -5.12 -5.79
N VAL A 44 -3.67 -6.19 -5.52
CA VAL A 44 -2.84 -6.89 -6.51
C VAL A 44 -3.04 -8.39 -6.39
N LYS A 45 -3.31 -9.03 -7.53
CA LYS A 45 -3.26 -10.49 -7.62
C LYS A 45 -1.80 -10.93 -7.80
N ALA A 46 -1.30 -11.77 -6.90
CA ALA A 46 0.03 -12.35 -7.01
C ALA A 46 0.06 -13.35 -8.18
N LYS A 47 1.16 -13.39 -8.92
CA LYS A 47 1.33 -14.30 -10.05
C LYS A 47 2.16 -15.50 -9.64
N PHE A 48 1.66 -16.71 -9.91
CA PHE A 48 2.46 -17.91 -9.73
C PHE A 48 3.70 -17.85 -10.64
N ASN A 49 4.85 -18.30 -10.11
CA ASN A 49 6.11 -18.31 -10.82
C ASN A 49 6.71 -19.71 -10.91
N SER A 50 6.86 -20.38 -9.76
CA SER A 50 7.47 -21.71 -9.72
C SER A 50 7.14 -22.48 -8.44
N VAL A 51 7.47 -23.77 -8.45
CA VAL A 51 7.58 -24.59 -7.23
C VAL A 51 9.05 -24.63 -6.82
N SER A 52 9.31 -24.52 -5.52
CA SER A 52 10.62 -24.70 -4.93
C SER A 52 10.55 -25.69 -3.77
N LEU A 53 11.72 -26.08 -3.25
CA LEU A 53 11.84 -26.90 -2.06
C LEU A 53 12.39 -26.07 -0.90
N TYR A 54 11.97 -26.40 0.31
CA TYR A 54 12.56 -25.89 1.54
C TYR A 54 12.78 -27.04 2.54
N ILE A 55 13.74 -26.87 3.44
CA ILE A 55 14.05 -27.89 4.46
C ILE A 55 13.22 -27.61 5.71
N SER A 56 12.51 -28.62 6.20
CA SER A 56 11.75 -28.56 7.46
C SER A 56 11.85 -29.90 8.18
N GLY A 57 12.31 -29.87 9.44
CA GLY A 57 12.41 -31.08 10.28
C GLY A 57 13.29 -32.18 9.69
N GLY A 58 14.32 -31.84 8.92
CA GLY A 58 15.21 -32.81 8.26
C GLY A 58 14.68 -33.41 6.95
N SER A 59 13.54 -32.92 6.44
CA SER A 59 12.94 -33.36 5.18
C SER A 59 12.74 -32.18 4.21
N TYR A 60 12.71 -32.47 2.91
CA TYR A 60 12.33 -31.48 1.90
C TYR A 60 10.81 -31.39 1.80
N ARG A 61 10.30 -30.16 1.78
CA ARG A 61 8.90 -29.82 1.58
C ARG A 61 8.75 -28.86 0.41
N PHE A 62 7.57 -28.84 -0.19
CA PHE A 62 7.27 -27.96 -1.31
C PHE A 62 6.93 -26.55 -0.81
N CYS A 63 7.34 -25.55 -1.57
CA CYS A 63 6.78 -24.22 -1.47
C CYS A 63 6.45 -23.67 -2.85
N LEU A 64 5.38 -22.89 -2.92
CA LEU A 64 4.97 -22.19 -4.13
C LEU A 64 5.55 -20.79 -4.09
N VAL A 65 6.17 -20.38 -5.19
CA VAL A 65 6.75 -19.04 -5.34
C VAL A 65 5.77 -18.19 -6.14
N TYR A 66 5.28 -17.12 -5.50
CA TYR A 66 4.44 -16.11 -6.13
C TYR A 66 5.20 -14.79 -6.23
N LEU A 67 4.99 -14.05 -7.32
CA LEU A 67 5.51 -12.71 -7.52
C LEU A 67 4.40 -11.69 -7.31
N VAL A 68 4.67 -10.72 -6.45
CA VAL A 68 3.82 -9.55 -6.20
C VAL A 68 4.51 -8.33 -6.78
N THR A 69 3.78 -7.50 -7.51
CA THR A 69 4.32 -6.26 -8.10
C THR A 69 3.58 -5.07 -7.50
N ASN A 70 4.29 -4.07 -7.00
CA ASN A 70 3.71 -2.77 -6.70
C ASN A 70 3.61 -1.96 -8.01
N PRO A 71 2.41 -1.67 -8.53
CA PRO A 71 2.25 -0.91 -9.76
C PRO A 71 2.45 0.61 -9.56
N LYS A 72 2.60 1.08 -8.32
CA LYS A 72 2.72 2.52 -8.01
C LYS A 72 4.18 2.98 -8.05
N PRO A 73 4.45 4.22 -8.48
CA PRO A 73 5.79 4.81 -8.49
C PRO A 73 6.24 5.31 -7.11
N TYR A 74 5.60 4.88 -6.03
CA TYR A 74 5.90 5.26 -4.65
C TYR A 74 5.67 4.08 -3.69
N LYS A 75 6.22 4.18 -2.48
CA LYS A 75 6.05 3.18 -1.42
C LYS A 75 4.59 3.13 -0.99
N THR A 76 3.99 1.94 -0.96
CA THR A 76 2.57 1.78 -0.60
C THR A 76 2.28 0.44 0.08
N LEU A 77 1.12 0.36 0.75
CA LEU A 77 0.54 -0.89 1.23
C LEU A 77 -0.21 -1.58 0.09
N VAL A 78 0.28 -2.76 -0.28
CA VAL A 78 -0.27 -3.61 -1.32
C VAL A 78 -1.10 -4.71 -0.66
N TYR A 79 -2.37 -4.78 -1.02
CA TYR A 79 -3.31 -5.82 -0.59
C TYR A 79 -3.23 -6.96 -1.59
N VAL A 80 -2.57 -8.04 -1.19
CA VAL A 80 -2.23 -9.16 -2.05
C VAL A 80 -3.31 -10.21 -1.98
N THR A 81 -3.71 -10.73 -3.15
CA THR A 81 -4.52 -11.94 -3.27
C THR A 81 -3.73 -13.02 -4.00
N VAL A 82 -3.62 -14.21 -3.40
CA VAL A 82 -3.04 -15.41 -4.02
C VAL A 82 -4.17 -16.40 -4.30
N ASP A 83 -4.24 -16.91 -5.52
CA ASP A 83 -5.10 -18.04 -5.88
C ASP A 83 -4.23 -19.30 -6.05
N LEU A 84 -4.41 -20.28 -5.17
CA LEU A 84 -3.61 -21.52 -5.17
C LEU A 84 -3.86 -22.38 -6.40
N ARG A 85 -4.97 -22.16 -7.11
CA ARG A 85 -5.27 -22.86 -8.37
C ARG A 85 -4.37 -22.42 -9.52
N ASP A 86 -3.78 -21.22 -9.42
CA ASP A 86 -2.87 -20.70 -10.45
C ASP A 86 -1.54 -21.49 -10.53
N ALA A 87 -1.22 -22.31 -9.52
CA ALA A 87 0.01 -23.10 -9.51
C ALA A 87 0.02 -24.27 -10.52
N ASP A 88 -1.15 -24.72 -10.97
CA ASP A 88 -1.36 -25.82 -11.95
C ASP A 88 -0.35 -26.98 -11.86
N ILE A 89 -0.08 -27.46 -10.64
CA ILE A 89 0.90 -28.53 -10.39
C ILE A 89 0.33 -29.94 -10.58
N GLY A 90 -0.80 -30.08 -11.27
CA GLY A 90 -1.53 -31.35 -11.43
C GLY A 90 -2.22 -31.87 -10.16
N MET A 91 -2.15 -31.12 -9.05
CA MET A 91 -2.83 -31.41 -7.79
C MET A 91 -3.54 -30.16 -7.28
N GLY A 92 -4.77 -30.31 -6.80
CA GLY A 92 -5.50 -29.22 -6.16
C GLY A 92 -4.90 -28.90 -4.79
N ILE A 93 -4.28 -27.72 -4.65
CA ILE A 93 -3.72 -27.24 -3.39
C ILE A 93 -4.79 -26.42 -2.68
N SER A 94 -5.22 -26.86 -1.51
CA SER A 94 -6.17 -26.10 -0.70
C SER A 94 -5.47 -25.22 0.32
N THR A 95 -6.17 -24.21 0.83
CA THR A 95 -5.69 -23.36 1.93
C THR A 95 -5.40 -24.14 3.21
N SER A 96 -6.04 -25.31 3.42
CA SER A 96 -5.73 -26.19 4.55
C SER A 96 -4.37 -26.88 4.47
N ASN A 97 -3.76 -26.92 3.28
CA ASN A 97 -2.40 -27.43 3.09
C ASN A 97 -1.34 -26.36 3.35
N VAL A 98 -1.72 -25.09 3.54
CA VAL A 98 -0.78 -23.99 3.70
C VAL A 98 -0.28 -23.93 5.14
N LEU A 99 1.02 -24.11 5.32
CA LEU A 99 1.69 -24.05 6.63
C LEU A 99 2.08 -22.62 7.01
N GLY A 100 2.25 -21.75 6.02
CA GLY A 100 2.63 -20.36 6.24
C GLY A 100 2.95 -19.63 4.94
N ILE A 101 2.96 -18.31 5.03
CA ILE A 101 3.41 -17.43 3.94
C ILE A 101 4.65 -16.70 4.44
N VAL A 102 5.74 -16.73 3.66
CA VAL A 102 7.02 -16.13 4.01
C VAL A 102 7.44 -15.13 2.95
N ASP A 103 7.86 -13.95 3.40
CA ASP A 103 8.50 -12.97 2.52
C ASP A 103 9.90 -13.48 2.15
N ASN A 104 10.18 -13.68 0.86
CA ASN A 104 11.47 -14.21 0.44
C ASN A 104 12.64 -13.24 0.74
N SER A 105 12.38 -11.93 0.83
CA SER A 105 13.39 -10.91 1.10
C SER A 105 13.74 -10.82 2.58
N THR A 106 12.74 -10.76 3.45
CA THR A 106 12.94 -10.58 4.90
C THR A 106 13.00 -11.90 5.67
N LYS A 107 12.57 -13.01 5.05
CA LYS A 107 12.40 -14.34 5.66
C LYS A 107 11.40 -14.37 6.81
N ASN A 108 10.60 -13.33 6.96
CA ASN A 108 9.59 -13.23 8.01
C ASN A 108 8.29 -13.90 7.58
N LEU A 109 7.58 -14.46 8.56
CA LEU A 109 6.23 -14.97 8.37
C LEU A 109 5.26 -13.80 8.18
N ILE A 110 4.39 -13.93 7.18
CA ILE A 110 3.35 -12.97 6.86
C ILE A 110 2.02 -13.49 7.42
N SER A 111 1.32 -12.67 8.19
CA SER A 111 -0.06 -12.96 8.59
C SER A 111 -0.98 -12.85 7.39
N TYR A 112 -1.90 -13.80 7.25
CA TYR A 112 -2.81 -13.88 6.12
C TYR A 112 -4.20 -14.32 6.55
N ASP A 113 -5.19 -13.90 5.76
CA ASP A 113 -6.57 -14.33 5.85
C ASP A 113 -6.88 -15.34 4.73
N VAL A 114 -7.85 -16.20 5.00
CA VAL A 114 -8.34 -17.20 4.05
C VAL A 114 -9.73 -16.79 3.57
N SER A 115 -9.94 -16.81 2.25
CA SER A 115 -11.20 -16.46 1.62
C SER A 115 -11.71 -17.63 0.76
N GLY A 116 -12.22 -18.68 1.41
CA GLY A 116 -12.61 -19.93 0.76
C GLY A 116 -11.46 -20.94 0.67
N SER A 117 -11.60 -21.98 -0.15
CA SER A 117 -10.67 -23.13 -0.12
C SER A 117 -9.36 -22.92 -0.87
N TYR A 118 -9.19 -21.83 -1.62
CA TYR A 118 -8.05 -21.62 -2.52
C TYR A 118 -7.43 -20.21 -2.48
N ILE A 119 -8.05 -19.27 -1.77
CA ILE A 119 -7.64 -17.86 -1.79
C ILE A 119 -6.99 -17.48 -0.46
N LEU A 120 -5.77 -16.94 -0.55
CA LEU A 120 -5.06 -16.31 0.55
C LEU A 120 -5.02 -14.80 0.33
N LYS A 121 -5.21 -14.01 1.38
CA LYS A 121 -5.13 -12.55 1.34
C LYS A 121 -4.19 -12.04 2.43
N PHE A 122 -3.33 -11.09 2.11
CA PHE A 122 -2.43 -10.47 3.07
C PHE A 122 -1.99 -9.09 2.60
N VAL A 123 -1.30 -8.35 3.46
CA VAL A 123 -0.83 -6.99 3.15
C VAL A 123 0.69 -6.95 3.21
N LEU A 124 1.29 -6.29 2.21
CA LEU A 124 2.72 -6.02 2.15
C LEU A 124 2.98 -4.52 2.02
N GLU A 125 3.98 -4.02 2.74
CA GLU A 125 4.53 -2.71 2.43
C GLU A 125 5.65 -2.86 1.38
N MET A 126 5.46 -2.23 0.21
CA MET A 126 6.34 -2.38 -0.94
C MET A 126 6.83 -1.03 -1.45
N SER A 127 8.07 -0.99 -1.90
CA SER A 127 8.71 0.18 -2.52
C SER A 127 8.16 0.43 -3.93
N ALA A 128 8.43 1.61 -4.47
CA ALA A 128 8.03 2.01 -5.82
C ALA A 128 8.44 0.97 -6.87
N ASN A 129 7.48 0.51 -7.69
CA ASN A 129 7.71 -0.45 -8.78
C ASN A 129 8.41 -1.76 -8.35
N GLU A 130 8.38 -2.10 -7.06
CA GLU A 130 9.05 -3.28 -6.53
C GLU A 130 8.35 -4.56 -7.01
N ILE A 131 9.15 -5.58 -7.34
CA ILE A 131 8.68 -6.95 -7.51
C ILE A 131 9.25 -7.76 -6.35
N ARG A 132 8.37 -8.42 -5.58
CA ARG A 132 8.75 -9.21 -4.41
C ARG A 132 8.24 -10.64 -4.55
N ALA A 133 9.12 -11.60 -4.26
CA ALA A 133 8.78 -13.00 -4.22
C ALA A 133 8.25 -13.38 -2.83
N ILE A 134 7.15 -14.13 -2.83
CA ILE A 134 6.48 -14.65 -1.63
C ILE A 134 6.45 -16.17 -1.73
N LEU A 135 6.78 -16.83 -0.62
CA LEU A 135 6.83 -18.29 -0.52
C LEU A 135 5.59 -18.76 0.25
N VAL A 136 4.73 -19.54 -0.40
CA VAL A 136 3.63 -20.24 0.26
C VAL A 136 4.13 -21.64 0.61
N LEU A 137 4.27 -21.92 1.90
CA LEU A 137 4.79 -23.19 2.41
C LEU A 137 3.68 -24.23 2.48
N LEU A 138 3.97 -25.44 2.00
CA LEU A 138 3.07 -26.60 2.00
C LEU A 138 3.61 -27.74 2.88
#